data_AF-A0A959DFA1-F1
#
_entry.id   AF-A0A959DFA1-F1
#
_cell.length_a   1.000
_cell.length_b   1.000
_cell.length_c   1.000
_cell.angle_alpha   90.00
_cell.angle_beta   90.00
_cell.angle_gamma   90.00
#
_symmetry.space_group_name_H-M   'P 1'
#
loop_
_entity.id
_entity.type
_entity.pdbx_description
1 polymer ?
#
loop_
_entity_poly.entity_id
_entity_poly.type
_entity_poly.pdbx_seq_one_letter_code
_entity_poly.pdbx_strand_id
1 'polypeptide(L)'
;MKFQHLLPIFILLGLNAITAHAQPIYVNDDAGGANTGATWEDAFTSLQDALAAAAAAGEIWVAEGICLPAALGGSRSASFVLDKNLKLYGGFAGTENSLEDREDPVDFPTILSGDLNGDDVENDFQANRGDNAWTVLLINAGISNEAEIDNQF
;
A
#
# COMPACT_ATOMS: atom_id res chain seq x y z
N MET A 1 -16.29 14.59 70.17
CA MET A 1 -16.03 15.19 68.83
C MET A 1 -15.24 14.20 67.98
N LYS A 2 -15.85 13.60 66.96
CA LYS A 2 -15.16 13.05 65.79
C LYS A 2 -16.07 13.20 64.57
N PHE A 3 -15.82 14.23 63.77
CA PHE A 3 -16.44 14.42 62.47
C PHE A 3 -15.69 13.53 61.47
N GLN A 4 -16.41 12.65 60.78
CA GLN A 4 -15.89 11.87 59.67
C GLN A 4 -16.21 12.64 58.39
N HIS A 5 -15.18 13.18 57.74
CA HIS A 5 -15.32 13.91 56.47
C HIS A 5 -15.37 12.91 55.31
N LEU A 6 -16.49 12.86 54.59
CA LEU A 6 -16.64 12.16 53.31
C LEU A 6 -16.05 13.06 52.21
N LEU A 7 -15.06 12.55 51.44
CA LEU A 7 -14.56 13.23 50.23
C LEU A 7 -15.46 12.86 49.03
N PRO A 8 -15.81 13.80 48.13
CA PRO A 8 -16.55 13.46 46.92
C PRO A 8 -15.63 12.84 45.86
N ILE A 9 -16.01 11.69 45.33
CA ILE A 9 -15.40 11.07 44.14
C ILE A 9 -15.88 11.85 42.91
N PHE A 10 -14.98 12.56 42.25
CA PHE A 10 -15.20 13.08 40.90
C PHE A 10 -14.88 11.96 39.89
N ILE A 11 -15.90 11.40 39.25
CA ILE A 11 -15.72 10.54 38.08
C ILE A 11 -15.49 11.45 36.88
N LEU A 12 -14.24 11.59 36.47
CA LEU A 12 -13.87 12.21 35.20
C LEU A 12 -14.14 11.19 34.09
N LEU A 13 -15.28 11.31 33.39
CA LEU A 13 -15.54 10.55 32.18
C LEU A 13 -14.64 11.11 31.07
N GLY A 14 -13.50 10.47 30.83
CA GLY A 14 -12.64 10.77 29.69
C GLY A 14 -13.35 10.38 28.40
N LEU A 15 -13.70 11.37 27.57
CA LEU A 15 -14.18 11.14 26.22
C LEU A 15 -12.97 10.75 25.36
N ASN A 16 -12.70 9.44 25.24
CA ASN A 16 -11.72 8.95 24.28
C ASN A 16 -12.32 9.15 22.89
N ALA A 17 -11.84 10.15 22.15
CA ALA A 17 -12.11 10.24 20.73
C ALA A 17 -11.44 9.02 20.07
N ILE A 18 -12.24 8.04 19.66
CA ILE A 18 -11.76 6.97 18.78
C ILE A 18 -11.62 7.62 17.41
N THR A 19 -10.40 8.01 17.05
CA THR A 19 -10.08 8.34 15.66
C THR A 19 -10.22 7.05 14.85
N ALA A 20 -11.30 6.93 14.09
CA ALA A 20 -11.41 5.89 13.07
C ALA A 20 -10.38 6.20 11.99
N HIS A 21 -9.27 5.46 11.98
CA HIS A 21 -8.35 5.49 10.84
C HIS A 21 -9.06 4.79 9.67
N ALA A 22 -9.09 5.43 8.51
CA ALA A 22 -9.58 4.77 7.30
C ALA A 22 -8.78 3.49 7.10
N GLN A 23 -9.47 2.38 6.87
CA GLN A 23 -8.79 1.11 6.61
C GLN A 23 -8.04 1.23 5.28
N PRO A 24 -6.81 0.69 5.18
CA PRO A 24 -6.07 0.69 3.92
C PRO A 24 -6.77 -0.20 2.89
N ILE A 25 -6.43 0.03 1.63
CA ILE A 25 -6.72 -0.92 0.55
C ILE A 25 -5.54 -1.88 0.44
N TYR A 26 -5.84 -3.18 0.47
CA TYR A 26 -4.82 -4.22 0.42
C TYR A 26 -4.57 -4.70 -1.02
N VAL A 27 -3.30 -4.97 -1.34
CA VAL A 27 -2.84 -5.53 -2.62
C VAL A 27 -1.96 -6.74 -2.34
N ASN A 28 -2.29 -7.87 -2.94
CA ASN A 28 -1.51 -9.11 -2.87
C ASN A 28 -1.84 -9.92 -4.13
N ASP A 29 -0.83 -10.19 -4.97
CA ASP A 29 -0.99 -10.90 -6.25
C ASP A 29 -1.34 -12.39 -6.05
N ASP A 30 -1.03 -12.95 -4.88
CA ASP A 30 -1.41 -14.30 -4.46
C ASP A 30 -2.80 -14.41 -3.81
N ALA A 31 -3.53 -13.29 -3.64
CA ALA A 31 -4.85 -13.31 -3.00
C ALA A 31 -5.88 -14.10 -3.83
N GLY A 32 -6.61 -15.00 -3.15
CA GLY A 32 -7.61 -15.88 -3.77
C GLY A 32 -9.07 -15.46 -3.59
N GLY A 33 -9.33 -14.41 -2.81
CA GLY A 33 -10.67 -13.99 -2.40
C GLY A 33 -11.41 -13.14 -3.43
N ALA A 34 -12.23 -12.20 -2.94
CA ALA A 34 -13.20 -11.46 -3.75
C ALA A 34 -12.59 -10.33 -4.62
N ASN A 35 -11.28 -10.06 -4.51
CA ASN A 35 -10.58 -9.01 -5.26
C ASN A 35 -11.19 -7.61 -5.06
N THR A 36 -11.38 -7.22 -3.80
CA THR A 36 -12.02 -5.95 -3.40
C THR A 36 -11.09 -4.98 -2.69
N GLY A 37 -9.93 -5.45 -2.23
CA GLY A 37 -8.98 -4.67 -1.44
C GLY A 37 -9.39 -4.46 0.03
N ALA A 38 -10.44 -5.14 0.52
CA ALA A 38 -10.98 -4.88 1.87
C ALA A 38 -10.23 -5.59 3.01
N THR A 39 -9.55 -6.69 2.70
CA THR A 39 -8.73 -7.50 3.62
C THR A 39 -7.56 -8.10 2.83
N TRP A 40 -6.58 -8.73 3.49
CA TRP A 40 -5.54 -9.48 2.79
C TRP A 40 -6.09 -10.66 1.96
N GLU A 41 -7.11 -11.37 2.46
CA GLU A 41 -7.76 -12.46 1.72
C GLU A 41 -8.50 -11.96 0.47
N ASP A 42 -9.20 -10.83 0.62
CA ASP A 42 -9.95 -10.19 -0.48
C ASP A 42 -9.14 -9.09 -1.15
N ALA A 43 -7.81 -9.11 -1.06
CA ALA A 43 -6.94 -8.06 -1.58
C ALA A 43 -7.06 -7.93 -3.09
N PHE A 44 -6.72 -6.75 -3.63
CA PHE A 44 -6.55 -6.63 -5.07
C PHE A 44 -5.34 -7.44 -5.53
N THR A 45 -5.48 -8.23 -6.58
CA THR A 45 -4.34 -8.93 -7.20
C THR A 45 -3.55 -8.03 -8.17
N SER A 46 -3.91 -6.74 -8.26
CA SER A 46 -3.24 -5.76 -9.09
C SER A 46 -3.17 -4.40 -8.39
N LEU A 47 -1.96 -3.85 -8.27
CA LEU A 47 -1.75 -2.49 -7.76
C LEU A 47 -2.44 -1.44 -8.65
N GLN A 48 -2.57 -1.70 -9.96
CA GLN A 48 -3.24 -0.79 -10.89
C GLN A 48 -4.73 -0.64 -10.56
N ASP A 49 -5.40 -1.74 -10.21
CA ASP A 49 -6.81 -1.74 -9.82
C ASP A 49 -7.01 -1.06 -8.45
N ALA A 50 -6.09 -1.30 -7.52
CA ALA A 50 -6.11 -0.63 -6.22
C ALA A 50 -5.94 0.89 -6.32
N LEU A 51 -5.00 1.37 -7.16
CA LEU A 51 -4.82 2.81 -7.43
C LEU A 51 -6.08 3.45 -8.05
N ALA A 52 -6.76 2.71 -8.94
CA ALA A 52 -8.02 3.15 -9.52
C ALA A 52 -9.14 3.25 -8.47
N ALA A 53 -9.25 2.25 -7.60
CA ALA A 53 -10.26 2.17 -6.54
C ALA A 53 -10.02 3.13 -5.36
N ALA A 54 -8.76 3.47 -5.06
CA ALA A 54 -8.41 4.27 -3.90
C ALA A 54 -9.01 5.68 -3.92
N ALA A 55 -9.42 6.13 -2.74
CA ALA A 55 -9.83 7.51 -2.51
C ALA A 55 -8.62 8.39 -2.17
N ALA A 56 -8.75 9.70 -2.38
CA ALA A 56 -7.78 10.67 -1.85
C ALA A 56 -7.74 10.61 -0.31
N ALA A 57 -6.58 10.94 0.24
CA ALA A 57 -6.17 10.81 1.64
C ALA A 57 -6.23 9.36 2.20
N GLY A 58 -6.36 8.35 1.34
CA GLY A 58 -6.34 6.94 1.72
C GLY A 58 -4.94 6.34 1.75
N GLU A 59 -4.88 5.06 2.11
CA GLU A 59 -3.65 4.26 2.10
C GLU A 59 -3.84 3.02 1.25
N ILE A 60 -2.77 2.60 0.57
CA ILE A 60 -2.67 1.32 -0.14
C ILE A 60 -1.49 0.57 0.46
N TRP A 61 -1.73 -0.66 0.90
CA TRP A 61 -0.72 -1.56 1.46
C TRP A 61 -0.51 -2.71 0.49
N VAL A 62 0.74 -2.92 0.09
CA VAL A 62 1.13 -3.89 -0.94
C VAL A 62 1.99 -4.96 -0.30
N ALA A 63 1.56 -6.21 -0.44
CA ALA A 63 2.35 -7.36 -0.04
C ALA A 63 3.65 -7.46 -0.86
N GLU A 64 4.54 -8.33 -0.41
CA GLU A 64 5.69 -8.78 -1.18
C GLU A 64 5.27 -9.27 -2.58
N GLY A 65 6.20 -9.19 -3.53
CA GLY A 65 5.97 -9.67 -4.89
C GLY A 65 6.28 -8.62 -5.96
N ILE A 66 6.00 -8.98 -7.22
CA ILE A 66 6.31 -8.15 -8.38
C ILE A 66 5.03 -7.53 -8.93
N CYS A 67 4.92 -6.20 -8.78
CA CYS A 67 3.83 -5.43 -9.34
C CYS A 67 4.19 -4.93 -10.74
N LEU A 68 3.43 -5.36 -11.76
CA LEU A 68 3.54 -4.88 -13.13
C LEU A 68 2.46 -3.83 -13.47
N PRO A 69 2.78 -2.75 -14.20
CA PRO A 69 1.80 -1.72 -14.58
C PRO A 69 0.82 -2.20 -15.66
N ALA A 70 1.07 -3.37 -16.26
CA ALA A 70 0.18 -4.08 -17.16
C ALA A 70 0.37 -5.59 -17.00
N ALA A 71 -0.58 -6.38 -17.52
CA ALA A 71 -0.38 -7.82 -17.65
C ALA A 71 0.86 -8.15 -18.50
N LEU A 72 1.40 -9.36 -18.33
CA LEU A 72 2.53 -9.85 -19.12
C LEU A 72 2.28 -9.70 -20.64
N GLY A 73 3.26 -9.20 -21.38
CA GLY A 73 3.17 -8.85 -22.79
C GLY A 73 2.33 -7.59 -23.07
N GLY A 74 2.03 -6.80 -22.04
CA GLY A 74 1.17 -5.62 -22.11
C GLY A 74 1.78 -4.41 -22.83
N SER A 75 1.11 -3.26 -22.71
CA SER A 75 1.57 -2.03 -23.36
C SER A 75 2.75 -1.42 -22.62
N ARG A 76 3.81 -1.07 -23.37
CA ARG A 76 4.98 -0.33 -22.86
C ARG A 76 4.67 1.08 -22.35
N SER A 77 3.51 1.61 -22.73
CA SER A 77 3.04 2.92 -22.27
C SER A 77 2.30 2.86 -20.93
N ALA A 78 2.10 1.66 -20.37
CA ALA A 78 1.48 1.51 -19.06
C ALA A 78 2.44 1.98 -17.96
N SER A 79 1.87 2.57 -16.91
CA SER A 79 2.57 3.04 -15.72
C SER A 79 1.62 2.99 -14.54
N PHE A 80 2.14 2.78 -13.34
CA PHE A 80 1.41 3.11 -12.13
C PHE A 80 1.27 4.62 -12.04
N VAL A 81 0.04 5.13 -12.04
CA VAL A 81 -0.22 6.57 -11.99
C VAL A 81 -0.72 6.95 -10.61
N LEU A 82 0.03 7.82 -9.93
CA LEU A 82 -0.41 8.46 -8.70
C LEU A 82 -1.05 9.81 -9.05
N ASP A 83 -2.38 9.85 -9.05
CA ASP A 83 -3.20 11.01 -9.40
C ASP A 83 -4.05 11.57 -8.24
N LYS A 84 -3.90 10.97 -7.05
CA LYS A 84 -4.56 11.38 -5.81
C LYS A 84 -3.52 11.49 -4.69
N ASN A 85 -3.75 12.41 -3.75
CA ASN A 85 -2.94 12.47 -2.52
C ASN A 85 -3.24 11.24 -1.66
N LEU A 86 -2.47 10.17 -1.78
CA LEU A 86 -2.62 8.95 -0.99
C LEU A 86 -1.26 8.45 -0.55
N LYS A 87 -1.26 7.52 0.40
CA LYS A 87 -0.04 6.85 0.84
C LYS A 87 0.06 5.46 0.25
N LEU A 88 1.21 5.12 -0.29
CA LEU A 88 1.50 3.83 -0.91
C LEU A 88 2.65 3.17 -0.14
N TYR A 89 2.33 2.06 0.53
CA TYR A 89 3.25 1.31 1.38
C TYR A 89 3.48 -0.08 0.79
N GLY A 90 4.74 -0.46 0.60
CA GLY A 90 5.16 -1.83 0.28
C GLY A 90 5.78 -2.53 1.49
N GLY A 91 6.24 -3.76 1.29
CA GLY A 91 7.01 -4.47 2.31
C GLY A 91 6.18 -5.32 3.28
N PHE A 92 4.96 -5.72 2.91
CA PHE A 92 4.08 -6.51 3.80
C PHE A 92 4.14 -8.00 3.51
N ALA A 93 4.07 -8.83 4.54
CA ALA A 93 3.88 -10.29 4.42
C ALA A 93 2.46 -10.68 3.99
N GLY A 94 1.50 -9.75 4.07
CA GLY A 94 0.11 -10.00 3.71
C GLY A 94 -0.73 -10.56 4.86
N THR A 95 -0.32 -10.30 6.11
CA THR A 95 -1.01 -10.80 7.32
C THR A 95 -1.17 -9.74 8.42
N GLU A 96 -0.58 -8.56 8.22
CA GLU A 96 -0.48 -7.47 9.17
C GLU A 96 -1.84 -6.81 9.43
N ASN A 97 -2.06 -6.35 10.67
CA ASN A 97 -3.28 -5.63 11.05
C ASN A 97 -3.03 -4.12 11.24
N SER A 98 -1.77 -3.72 11.38
CA SER A 98 -1.34 -2.32 11.47
C SER A 98 -0.05 -2.07 10.67
N LEU A 99 0.28 -0.81 10.40
CA LEU A 99 1.52 -0.45 9.69
C LEU A 99 2.77 -0.81 10.51
N GLU A 100 2.64 -0.78 11.84
CA GLU A 100 3.69 -1.14 12.79
C GLU A 100 3.90 -2.65 12.92
N ASP A 101 2.96 -3.47 12.45
CA ASP A 101 3.11 -4.93 12.41
C ASP A 101 4.02 -5.40 11.27
N ARG A 102 4.42 -4.50 10.36
CA ARG A 102 5.33 -4.85 9.26
C ARG A 102 6.63 -5.42 9.80
N GLU A 103 6.96 -6.60 9.28
CA GLU A 103 8.26 -7.22 9.45
C GLU A 103 9.33 -6.46 8.64
N ASP A 104 10.60 -6.90 8.72
CA ASP A 104 11.68 -6.24 7.97
C ASP A 104 11.38 -6.30 6.47
N PRO A 105 11.26 -5.16 5.76
CA PRO A 105 10.88 -5.15 4.34
C PRO A 105 11.88 -5.88 3.43
N VAL A 106 13.10 -6.13 3.91
CA VAL A 106 14.07 -6.98 3.21
C VAL A 106 13.57 -8.42 3.05
N ASP A 107 12.77 -8.93 4.00
CA ASP A 107 12.21 -10.28 3.97
C ASP A 107 10.95 -10.37 3.10
N PHE A 108 10.29 -9.25 2.82
CA PHE A 108 9.02 -9.16 2.11
C PHE A 108 9.03 -8.07 1.00
N PRO A 109 9.97 -8.12 0.04
CA PRO A 109 10.19 -7.02 -0.89
C PRO A 109 9.01 -6.84 -1.86
N THR A 110 8.53 -5.60 -1.99
CA THR A 110 7.57 -5.22 -3.04
C THR A 110 8.31 -4.56 -4.19
N ILE A 111 8.29 -5.16 -5.38
CA ILE A 111 9.03 -4.67 -6.53
C ILE A 111 8.05 -4.09 -7.56
N LEU A 112 8.12 -2.77 -7.80
CA LEU A 112 7.45 -2.16 -8.96
C LEU A 112 8.32 -2.37 -10.19
N SER A 113 7.93 -3.31 -11.06
CA SER A 113 8.72 -3.66 -12.24
C SER A 113 8.10 -3.16 -13.53
N GLY A 114 8.97 -2.71 -14.44
CA GLY A 114 8.60 -2.39 -15.81
C GLY A 114 8.87 -3.53 -16.79
N ASP A 115 9.45 -4.66 -16.37
CA ASP A 115 9.71 -5.82 -17.21
C ASP A 115 8.38 -6.51 -17.53
N LEU A 116 7.85 -6.26 -18.74
CA LEU A 116 6.51 -6.70 -19.11
C LEU A 116 6.51 -8.14 -19.64
N ASN A 117 7.66 -8.74 -19.92
CA ASN A 117 7.75 -10.13 -20.32
C ASN A 117 8.30 -11.04 -19.21
N GLY A 118 8.85 -10.47 -18.13
CA GLY A 118 9.47 -11.23 -17.05
C GLY A 118 10.75 -11.95 -17.50
N ASP A 119 11.44 -11.40 -18.50
CA ASP A 119 12.60 -12.03 -19.13
C ASP A 119 13.90 -11.21 -19.02
N ASP A 120 13.91 -10.12 -18.24
CA ASP A 120 15.14 -9.38 -17.95
C ASP A 120 16.15 -10.25 -17.16
N VAL A 121 17.42 -10.12 -17.52
CA VAL A 121 18.51 -10.84 -16.87
C VAL A 121 19.14 -9.95 -15.81
N GLU A 122 19.28 -10.48 -14.59
CA GLU A 122 19.88 -9.75 -13.47
C GLU A 122 21.28 -9.21 -13.83
N ASN A 123 21.51 -7.92 -13.55
CA ASN A 123 22.74 -7.19 -13.88
C ASN A 123 23.04 -7.04 -15.38
N ASP A 124 22.12 -7.40 -16.28
CA ASP A 124 22.20 -7.10 -17.71
C ASP A 124 21.33 -5.88 -18.04
N PHE A 125 21.98 -4.76 -18.29
CA PHE A 125 21.30 -3.52 -18.67
C PHE A 125 21.10 -3.38 -20.18
N GLN A 126 21.16 -4.45 -20.99
CA GLN A 126 21.11 -4.36 -22.45
C GLN A 126 20.12 -5.34 -23.09
N ALA A 127 20.16 -6.61 -22.71
CA ALA A 127 19.26 -7.63 -23.23
C ALA A 127 17.81 -7.38 -22.77
N ASN A 128 16.85 -7.89 -23.53
CA ASN A 128 15.43 -8.01 -23.18
C ASN A 128 14.63 -6.75 -22.79
N ARG A 129 15.22 -5.56 -22.75
CA ARG A 129 14.49 -4.28 -22.48
C ARG A 129 13.48 -3.82 -23.56
N GLY A 130 13.21 -4.66 -24.56
CA GLY A 130 12.42 -4.32 -25.75
C GLY A 130 10.93 -4.18 -25.47
N ASP A 131 10.45 -4.82 -24.41
CA ASP A 131 9.09 -4.75 -23.89
C ASP A 131 8.96 -3.90 -22.63
N ASN A 132 10.07 -3.56 -21.96
CA ASN A 132 9.99 -2.80 -20.71
C ASN A 132 9.14 -1.53 -20.84
N ALA A 133 8.28 -1.31 -19.86
CA ALA A 133 7.51 -0.08 -19.72
C ALA A 133 8.45 1.13 -19.71
N TRP A 134 8.07 2.21 -20.40
CA TRP A 134 8.91 3.40 -20.49
C TRP A 134 9.01 4.14 -19.16
N THR A 135 7.96 4.06 -18.35
CA THR A 135 7.85 4.67 -17.04
C THR A 135 7.16 3.67 -16.13
N VAL A 136 7.79 3.32 -15.01
CA VAL A 136 7.19 2.42 -14.00
C VAL A 136 6.15 3.18 -13.19
N LEU A 137 6.55 4.33 -12.63
CA LEU A 137 5.71 5.15 -11.76
C LEU A 137 5.66 6.59 -12.29
N LEU A 138 4.44 7.10 -12.46
CA LEU A 138 4.16 8.48 -12.84
C LEU A 138 3.39 9.18 -11.71
N ILE A 139 3.95 10.27 -11.19
CA ILE A 139 3.28 11.12 -10.20
C ILE A 139 2.77 12.37 -10.93
N ASN A 140 1.46 12.57 -10.94
CA ASN A 140 0.85 13.68 -11.68
C ASN A 140 1.10 15.04 -11.03
N ALA A 141 1.12 16.09 -11.85
CA ALA A 141 1.16 17.46 -11.36
C ALA A 141 -0.11 17.79 -10.58
N GLY A 142 0.03 18.20 -9.32
CA GLY A 142 -1.09 18.48 -8.41
C GLY A 142 -1.10 17.63 -7.14
N ILE A 143 -0.22 16.62 -7.08
CA ILE A 143 0.03 15.86 -5.87
C ILE A 143 0.78 16.74 -4.86
N SER A 144 0.24 16.84 -3.65
CA SER A 144 0.82 17.60 -2.54
C SER A 144 1.84 16.74 -1.78
N ASN A 145 2.47 17.32 -0.76
CA ASN A 145 3.35 16.60 0.16
C ASN A 145 2.59 15.71 1.17
N GLU A 146 1.26 15.60 1.04
CA GLU A 146 0.45 14.64 1.80
C GLU A 146 0.46 13.25 1.15
N ALA A 147 0.85 13.16 -0.13
CA ALA A 147 1.13 11.88 -0.76
C ALA A 147 2.48 11.35 -0.28
N GLU A 148 2.50 10.05 0.01
CA GLU A 148 3.67 9.36 0.51
C GLU A 148 3.86 8.09 -0.31
N ILE A 149 5.08 7.85 -0.75
CA ILE A 149 5.50 6.55 -1.26
C ILE A 149 6.61 6.14 -0.32
N ASP A 150 6.44 5.00 0.33
CA ASP A 150 7.42 4.54 1.30
C ASP A 150 8.78 4.29 0.65
N ASN A 151 9.83 4.34 1.44
CA ASN A 151 11.19 3.94 1.07
C ASN A 151 11.43 2.42 1.27
N GLN A 152 10.36 1.64 1.44
CA GLN A 152 10.43 0.19 1.71
C GLN A 152 9.93 -0.63 0.50
N PHE A 153 10.25 -0.15 -0.71
CA PHE A 153 10.13 -0.87 -1.97
C PHE A 153 11.52 -1.32 -2.43
#